data_AF-A0A434N970-F1
#
_entry.id   AF-A0A434N970-F1
#
_cell.length_a   1.000
_cell.length_b   1.000
_cell.length_c   1.000
_cell.angle_alpha   90.00
_cell.angle_beta   90.00
_cell.angle_gamma   90.00
#
_symmetry.space_group_name_H-M   'P 1'
#
loop_
_entity.id
_entity.type
_entity.pdbx_description
1 polymer ?
#
loop_
_entity_poly.entity_id
_entity_poly.type
_entity_poly.pdbx_seq_one_letter_code
_entity_poly.pdbx_strand_id
1 'polypeptide(L)' 'MGQVLHGSATTTEAVRRAIQHSQESLRTLARRYEINQKTVTKWKTRTSVADLP' A
#
# COMPACT_ATOMS: atom_id res chain seq x y z
N MET A 1 -1.77 -16.98 3.30
CA MET A 1 -1.56 -17.04 1.84
C MET A 1 -0.27 -16.30 1.55
N GLY A 2 0.70 -17.03 0.97
CA GLY A 2 2.12 -16.72 1.07
C GLY A 2 2.50 -15.36 0.48
N GLN A 3 3.04 -14.49 1.32
CA GLN A 3 3.80 -13.32 0.88
C GLN A 3 5.10 -13.82 0.25
N VAL A 4 5.06 -14.12 -1.05
CA VAL A 4 6.29 -14.19 -1.85
C VAL A 4 6.72 -12.75 -2.09
N LEU A 5 7.33 -12.15 -1.08
CA LEU A 5 7.90 -10.81 -1.17
C LEU A 5 9.24 -10.92 -1.89
N HIS A 6 9.30 -10.37 -3.11
CA HIS A 6 10.56 -9.99 -3.72
C HIS A 6 11.31 -9.09 -2.72
N GLY A 7 12.61 -9.31 -2.49
CA GLY A 7 13.40 -8.63 -1.44
C GLY A 7 13.49 -7.10 -1.55
N SER A 8 12.85 -6.49 -2.56
CA SER A 8 12.78 -5.05 -2.82
C SER A 8 11.34 -4.49 -2.79
N ALA A 9 10.35 -5.32 -2.44
CA ALA A 9 8.95 -4.90 -2.37
C ALA A 9 8.63 -4.22 -1.02
N THR A 10 8.87 -2.91 -0.92
CA THR A 10 8.61 -2.13 0.30
C THR A 10 7.13 -2.00 0.66
N THR A 11 6.19 -2.30 -0.26
CA THR A 11 4.74 -2.17 0.01
C THR A 11 4.06 -3.53 0.09
N THR A 12 4.11 -4.11 1.28
CA THR A 12 3.43 -5.36 1.67
C THR A 12 1.91 -5.23 1.57
N GLU A 13 1.21 -6.36 1.42
CA GLU A 13 -0.26 -6.41 1.43
C GLU A 13 -0.88 -5.72 2.66
N ALA A 14 -0.23 -5.81 3.82
CA ALA A 14 -0.65 -5.12 5.05
C ALA A 14 -0.71 -3.59 4.87
N VAL A 15 0.31 -2.99 4.25
CA VAL A 15 0.36 -1.55 3.98
C VAL A 15 -0.70 -1.16 2.95
N ARG A 16 -0.91 -1.99 1.91
CA ARG A 16 -1.96 -1.76 0.89
C ARG A 16 -3.35 -1.77 1.51
N ARG A 17 -3.66 -2.75 2.37
CA ARG A 17 -4.91 -2.81 3.15
C ARG A 17 -5.06 -1.60 4.06
N ALA A 18 -4.02 -1.23 4.79
CA ALA A 18 -4.06 -0.08 5.68
C ALA A 18 -4.34 1.24 4.93
N ILE A 19 -3.80 1.40 3.73
CA ILE A 19 -4.07 2.57 2.87
C ILE A 19 -5.53 2.58 2.38
N GLN A 20 -6.08 1.44 1.98
CA GLN A 20 -7.48 1.35 1.54
C GLN A 20 -8.48 1.65 2.68
N HIS A 21 -8.22 1.12 3.87
CA HIS A 21 -9.11 1.31 5.02
C HIS A 21 -8.93 2.67 5.72
N SER A 22 -7.84 3.38 5.45
CA SER A 22 -7.57 4.66 6.12
C SER A 22 -8.26 5.84 5.43
N GLN A 23 -9.00 6.62 6.23
CA GLN A 23 -9.54 7.92 5.85
C GLN A 23 -8.52 9.06 6.01
N GLU A 24 -7.33 8.77 6.52
CA GLU A 24 -6.28 9.76 6.72
C GLU A 24 -5.80 10.38 5.39
N SER A 25 -5.21 11.57 5.49
CA SER A 25 -4.62 12.24 4.34
C SER A 25 -3.45 11.44 3.77
N LEU A 26 -3.26 11.54 2.46
CA LEU A 26 -2.17 10.88 1.72
C LEU A 26 -0.80 11.23 2.32
N ARG A 27 -0.63 12.47 2.81
CA ARG A 27 0.62 12.95 3.40
C ARG A 27 0.95 12.25 4.73
N THR A 28 -0.07 11.92 5.52
CA THR A 28 0.09 11.20 6.79
C THR A 28 0.48 9.76 6.53
N LEU A 29 -0.22 9.08 5.62
CA LEU A 29 0.08 7.70 5.22
C LEU A 29 1.47 7.57 4.58
N ALA A 30 1.86 8.53 3.74
CA ALA A 30 3.18 8.57 3.12
C ALA A 30 4.32 8.67 4.15
N ARG A 31 4.16 9.50 5.18
CA ARG A 31 5.16 9.62 6.26
C ARG A 31 5.20 8.39 7.16
N ARG A 32 4.03 7.82 7.49
CA ARG A 32 3.90 6.69 8.41
C ARG A 32 4.52 5.40 7.86
N TYR A 33 4.37 5.19 6.56
CA TYR A 33 4.89 4.01 5.87
C TYR A 33 6.15 4.30 5.05
N GLU A 34 6.69 5.51 5.13
CA GLU A 34 7.88 5.96 4.36
C GLU A 34 7.77 5.70 2.85
N ILE A 35 6.55 5.83 2.30
CA ILE A 35 6.24 5.61 0.90
C ILE A 35 5.87 6.91 0.20
N ASN A 36 6.12 6.98 -1.10
CA ASN A 36 5.73 8.13 -1.89
C ASN A 36 4.20 8.31 -1.93
N GLN A 37 3.71 9.55 -1.82
CA GLN A 37 2.28 9.87 -1.89
C GLN A 37 1.62 9.35 -3.17
N LYS A 38 2.34 9.30 -4.30
CA LYS A 38 1.83 8.71 -5.55
C LYS A 38 1.46 7.23 -5.38
N THR A 39 2.20 6.50 -4.56
CA THR A 39 1.95 5.09 -4.24
C THR A 39 0.70 4.97 -3.38
N VAL A 40 0.52 5.87 -2.40
CA VAL A 40 -0.69 5.92 -1.57
C VAL A 40 -1.93 6.17 -2.43
N THR A 41 -1.88 7.16 -3.34
CA THR A 41 -2.99 7.45 -4.26
C THR A 41 -3.31 6.26 -5.15
N LYS A 42 -2.29 5.61 -5.73
CA LYS A 42 -2.44 4.41 -6.56
C LYS A 42 -3.13 3.27 -5.80
N TRP A 43 -2.78 3.05 -4.54
CA TRP A 43 -3.40 1.98 -3.73
C TRP A 43 -4.82 2.34 -3.25
N LYS A 44 -5.09 3.62 -3.00
CA LYS A 44 -6.41 4.10 -2.59
C LYS A 44 -7.47 3.97 -3.70
N THR A 45 -7.06 4.08 -4.97
CA THR A 45 -7.96 3.92 -6.12
C THR A 45 -8.07 2.47 -6.61
N ARG A 46 -7.21 1.57 -6.14
CA ARG A 46 -7.27 0.15 -6.51
C ARG A 46 -8.33 -0.57 -5.68
N THR A 47 -9.09 -1.43 -6.34
CA THR A 47 -10.11 -2.28 -5.69
C THR A 47 -9.51 -3.55 -5.09
N SER A 48 -8.34 -3.99 -5.56
CA SER A 48 -7.67 -5.21 -5.10
C SER A 48 -6.30 -4.92 -4.49
N VAL A 49 -6.02 -5.56 -3.35
CA VAL A 49 -4.71 -5.55 -2.67
C VAL A 49 -3.81 -6.71 -3.09
N ALA A 50 -4.41 -7.75 -3.67
CA ALA A 50 -3.72 -8.93 -4.15
C ALA A 50 -2.95 -8.61 -5.44
N ASP A 51 -1.78 -9.20 -5.58
CA ASP A 51 -1.06 -9.26 -6.85
C ASP A 51 -1.80 -10.27 -7.73
N LEU A 52 -2.53 -9.76 -8.73
CA LEU A 52 -3.14 -10.62 -9.74
C LEU A 52 -2.01 -11.06 -10.70
N PRO A 53 -1.96 -12.34 -11.10
CA PRO A 53 -0.93 -12.87 -12.01
C PRO A 53 -0.96 -12.21 -13.39
#